data_AF-B9SGL4-F1
#
_entry.id   AF-B9SGL4-F1
#
_cell.length_a   1.000
_cell.length_b   1.000
_cell.length_c   1.000
_cell.angle_alpha   90.00
_cell.angle_beta   90.00
_cell.angle_gamma   90.00
#
_symmetry.space_group_name_H-M   'P 1'
#
loop_
_entity.id
_entity.type
_entity.pdbx_description
1 polymer ?
#
loop_
_entity_poly.entity_id
_entity_poly.type
_entity_poly.pdbx_seq_one_letter_code
_entity_poly.pdbx_strand_id
1 'polypeptide(L)' 'MANSTAKCLLILSMIVFMILIMRSEARVELNSRLLLRDMGYTESKLEHHRRISRLNSDTDRLSPGGPDPEHHSHSPGKPN' A
#
# COMPACT_ATOMS: atom_id res chain seq x y z
N MET A 1 23.66 33.78 20.85
CA MET A 1 24.36 32.47 20.78
C MET A 1 23.48 31.30 21.23
N ALA A 2 22.52 31.46 22.16
CA ALA A 2 21.60 30.38 22.55
C ALA A 2 20.66 29.91 21.40
N ASN A 3 20.29 30.83 20.52
CA ASN A 3 19.44 30.56 19.35
C ASN A 3 20.13 29.69 18.29
N SER A 4 21.43 29.85 18.07
CA SER A 4 22.19 29.00 17.13
C SER A 4 22.38 27.59 17.69
N THR A 5 22.64 27.45 18.99
CA THR A 5 22.77 26.15 19.65
C THR A 5 21.45 25.37 19.63
N ALA A 6 20.32 26.02 19.94
CA ALA A 6 19.00 25.39 19.87
C ALA A 6 18.64 24.94 18.44
N LYS A 7 18.96 25.75 17.43
CA LYS A 7 18.77 25.39 16.02
C LYS A 7 19.63 24.17 15.61
N CYS A 8 20.91 24.13 16.02
CA CYS A 8 21.77 22.97 15.77
C CYS A 8 21.22 21.69 16.41
N LEU A 9 20.72 21.77 17.66
CA LEU A 9 20.12 20.62 18.33
C LEU A 9 18.84 20.13 17.65
N LEU A 10 17.99 21.05 17.18
CA LEU A 10 16.80 20.71 16.40
C LEU A 10 17.16 20.05 15.07
N ILE A 11 18.13 20.59 14.33
CA ILE A 11 18.58 20.01 13.06
C ILE A 11 19.15 18.61 13.30
N LEU A 12 19.98 18.44 14.34
CA LEU A 12 20.56 17.14 14.68
C LEU A 12 19.48 16.13 15.08
N SER A 13 18.48 16.53 15.88
CA SER A 13 17.39 15.64 16.26
C SER A 13 16.53 15.23 15.06
N MET A 14 16.27 16.16 14.13
CA MET A 14 15.56 15.88 12.89
C MET A 14 16.32 14.90 12.01
N ILE A 15 17.64 15.04 11.87
CA ILE A 15 18.47 14.10 11.09
C ILE A 15 18.40 12.70 11.70
N VAL A 16 18.57 12.57 13.03
CA VAL A 16 18.47 11.29 13.72
C VAL A 16 17.08 10.68 13.53
N PHE A 17 16.01 11.48 13.66
CA PHE A 17 14.65 11.01 13.49
C PHE A 17 14.37 10.53 12.05
N MET A 18 14.86 11.23 11.03
CA MET A 18 14.74 10.79 9.63
C MET A 18 15.46 9.46 9.38
N ILE A 19 16.66 9.27 9.96
CA ILE A 19 17.38 7.99 9.89
C ILE A 19 16.58 6.87 10.58
N LEU A 20 15.96 7.16 11.73
CA LEU A 20 15.13 6.19 12.44
C LEU A 20 13.87 5.83 11.65
N ILE A 21 13.18 6.80 11.04
CA ILE A 21 11.99 6.56 10.20
C ILE A 21 12.36 5.68 9.01
N MET A 22 13.40 6.03 8.24
CA MET A 22 13.83 5.22 7.09
C MET A 22 14.20 3.78 7.49
N ARG A 23 14.84 3.60 8.66
CA ARG A 23 15.14 2.26 9.20
C ARG A 23 13.89 1.54 9.70
N SER A 24 12.87 2.27 10.16
CA SER A 24 11.61 1.69 10.64
C SER A 24 10.75 1.18 9.49
N GLU A 25 10.69 1.90 8.37
CA GLU A 25 9.96 1.48 7.17
C GLU A 25 10.48 0.13 6.66
N ALA A 26 11.80 -0.04 6.58
CA ALA A 26 12.42 -1.30 6.16
C ALA A 26 12.09 -2.48 7.10
N ARG A 27 11.89 -2.23 8.40
CA ARG A 27 11.55 -3.27 9.39
C ARG A 27 10.05 -3.57 9.42
N VAL A 28 9.21 -2.55 9.34
CA VAL A 28 7.74 -2.66 9.29
C VAL A 28 7.31 -3.41 8.02
N GLU A 29 7.96 -3.13 6.90
CA GLU A 29 7.72 -3.80 5.62
C GLU A 29 8.10 -5.29 5.66
N LEU A 30 9.19 -5.66 6.33
CA LEU A 30 9.56 -7.08 6.45
C LEU A 30 8.57 -7.85 7.34
N ASN A 31 8.14 -7.27 8.46
CA ASN A 31 7.18 -7.91 9.37
C ASN A 31 5.81 -8.09 8.72
N SER A 32 5.32 -7.10 7.97
CA SER A 32 4.04 -7.23 7.26
C SER A 32 4.11 -8.31 6.18
N ARG A 33 5.21 -8.39 5.41
CA ARG A 33 5.41 -9.47 4.44
C ARG A 33 5.41 -10.86 5.09
N LEU A 34 6.02 -10.97 6.27
CA LEU A 34 6.08 -12.22 7.03
C LEU A 34 4.69 -12.61 7.56
N LEU A 35 3.91 -11.65 8.06
CA LEU A 35 2.52 -11.86 8.49
C LEU A 35 1.59 -12.22 7.33
N LEU A 36 1.71 -11.58 6.16
CA LEU A 36 0.92 -11.94 4.97
C LEU A 36 1.26 -13.34 4.48
N ARG A 37 2.55 -13.72 4.54
CA ARG A 37 2.99 -15.07 4.22
C ARG A 37 2.42 -16.10 5.21
N ASP A 38 2.41 -15.79 6.50
CA ASP A 38 1.82 -16.63 7.55
C ASP A 38 0.30 -16.81 7.36
N MET A 39 -0.40 -15.78 6.92
CA MET A 39 -1.82 -15.84 6.52
C MET A 39 -2.07 -16.56 5.18
N GLY A 40 -1.05 -17.16 4.57
CA GLY A 40 -1.18 -17.98 3.35
C GLY A 40 -1.12 -17.20 2.03
N TYR A 41 -0.67 -15.93 2.02
CA TYR A 41 -0.42 -15.23 0.77
C TYR A 41 0.88 -15.73 0.12
N THR A 42 0.78 -16.19 -1.12
CA THR A 42 1.94 -16.55 -1.95
C THR A 42 2.75 -15.31 -2.32
N GLU A 43 4.08 -15.45 -2.42
CA GLU A 43 4.98 -14.36 -2.79
C GLU A 43 4.59 -13.67 -4.11
N SER A 44 4.07 -14.43 -5.09
CA SER A 44 3.58 -13.88 -6.36
C SER A 44 2.41 -12.91 -6.21
N LYS A 45 1.49 -13.20 -5.28
CA LYS A 45 0.31 -12.37 -4.99
C LYS A 45 0.71 -11.09 -4.24
N LEU A 46 1.69 -11.21 -3.34
CA LEU A 46 2.25 -10.09 -2.61
C LEU A 46 3.05 -9.13 -3.50
N GLU A 47 3.86 -9.67 -4.41
CA GLU A 47 4.63 -8.90 -5.38
C GLU A 47 3.73 -8.21 -6.41
N HIS A 48 2.66 -8.88 -6.85
CA HIS A 48 1.65 -8.27 -7.71
C HIS A 48 0.96 -7.08 -7.03
N HIS A 49 0.56 -7.24 -5.76
CA HIS A 49 -0.05 -6.15 -4.99
C HIS A 49 0.94 -5.00 -4.74
N ARG A 50 2.21 -5.31 -4.42
CA ARG A 50 3.29 -4.32 -4.28
C ARG A 50 3.50 -3.52 -5.56
N ARG A 51 3.55 -4.21 -6.71
CA ARG A 51 3.72 -3.58 -8.02
C ARG A 51 2.55 -2.65 -8.34
N ILE A 52 1.33 -3.10 -8.12
CA ILE A 52 0.12 -2.30 -8.32
C ILE A 52 0.09 -1.10 -7.37
N SER A 53 0.43 -1.26 -6.09
CA SER A 53 0.45 -0.16 -5.12
C SER A 53 1.47 0.92 -5.47
N ARG A 54 2.68 0.52 -5.94
CA ARG A 54 3.70 1.47 -6.42
C ARG A 54 3.26 2.19 -7.70
N LEU A 55 2.61 1.49 -8.61
CA LEU A 55 2.14 2.04 -9.89
C LEU A 55 0.89 2.94 -9.71
N ASN A 56 -0.03 2.55 -8.83
CA ASN A 56 -1.31 3.23 -8.61
C ASN A 56 -1.22 4.41 -7.64
N SER A 57 -0.07 4.66 -7.00
CA SER A 57 0.10 5.90 -6.21
C SER A 57 -0.06 7.18 -7.06
N ASP A 58 0.06 7.05 -8.39
CA ASP A 58 -0.14 8.12 -9.38
C ASP A 58 -1.46 7.98 -10.17
N THR A 59 -2.31 6.99 -9.90
CA THR A 59 -3.48 6.71 -10.77
C THR A 59 -4.79 6.61 -9.99
N ASP A 60 -5.68 7.57 -10.28
CA ASP A 60 -7.04 7.73 -9.76
C ASP A 60 -8.01 6.65 -10.29
N ARG A 61 -7.61 5.37 -10.18
CA ARG A 61 -8.38 4.25 -10.71
C ARG A 61 -9.54 3.92 -9.78
N LEU A 62 -10.70 4.47 -10.09
CA LEU A 62 -11.99 3.97 -9.63
C LEU A 62 -12.08 2.48 -10.03
N SER A 63 -12.30 1.61 -9.04
CA SER A 63 -12.51 0.19 -9.30
C SER A 63 -13.69 0.04 -10.27
N PRO A 64 -13.57 -0.75 -11.36
CA PRO A 64 -14.69 -0.96 -12.25
C PRO A 64 -15.86 -1.54 -11.45
N GLY A 65 -17.08 -1.10 -11.78
CA GLY A 65 -18.30 -1.65 -11.20
C GLY A 65 -18.29 -3.17 -11.34
N GLY A 66 -18.64 -3.88 -10.27
CA GLY A 66 -18.72 -5.34 -10.28
C GLY A 66 -19.66 -5.84 -11.38
N PRO A 67 -19.59 -7.14 -11.71
CA PRO A 67 -20.43 -7.73 -12.75
C PRO A 67 -21.90 -7.40 -12.50
N ASP A 68 -22.60 -6.97 -13.56
CA ASP A 68 -24.01 -6.61 -13.51
C ASP A 68 -24.82 -7.80 -12.97
N PRO A 69 -25.52 -7.65 -11.83
CA PRO A 69 -26.33 -8.72 -11.24
C PRO A 69 -27.44 -9.24 -12.16
N GLU A 70 -27.83 -8.47 -13.19
CA GLU A 70 -29.00 -8.78 -14.02
C GLU A 70 -28.73 -9.74 -15.20
N HIS A 71 -27.49 -10.22 -15.37
CA HIS A 71 -27.11 -11.09 -16.50
C HIS A 71 -27.85 -12.44 -16.58
N HIS A 72 -28.65 -12.84 -15.58
CA HIS A 72 -29.40 -14.11 -15.56
C HIS A 72 -30.93 -13.96 -15.67
N SER A 73 -31.46 -12.77 -15.94
CA SER A 73 -32.92 -12.53 -15.96
C SER A 73 -33.64 -13.00 -17.23
N HIS A 74 -32.91 -13.37 -18.30
CA HIS A 74 -33.51 -13.88 -19.53
C HIS A 74 -33.31 -15.39 -19.68
N SER A 75 -34.38 -16.13 -19.40
CA SER A 75 -34.56 -17.52 -19.85
C SER A 75 -34.55 -17.54 -21.39
N PRO A 76 -33.69 -18.34 -22.04
CA PRO A 76 -33.70 -18.49 -23.48
C PRO A 76 -34.94 -19.32 -23.86
N GLY A 77 -36.00 -18.65 -24.29
CA GLY A 77 -37.14 -19.32 -24.91
C GLY A 77 -38.50 -18.81 -24.49
N LYS A 78 -38.91 -17.66 -25.02
CA LYS A 78 -40.30 -17.44 -25.41
C LYS A 78 -40.34 -16.66 -26.73
N PRO A 79 -40.87 -17.23 -27.82
CA PRO A 79 -41.18 -16.46 -29.03
C PRO A 79 -42.40 -15.56 -28.80
N ASN A 80 -42.41 -14.42 -29.50
CA ASN A 80 -43.49 -13.43 -29.57
C ASN A 80 -44.80 -14.02 -30.10
#